data_AF-V6SH03-F1
#
_entry.id   AF-V6SH03-F1
#
_cell.length_a   1.000
_cell.length_b   1.000
_cell.length_c   1.000
_cell.angle_alpha   90.00
_cell.angle_beta   90.00
_cell.angle_gamma   90.00
#
_symmetry.space_group_name_H-M   'P 1'
#
loop_
_entity.id
_entity.type
_entity.pdbx_description
1 polymer ?
#
loop_
_entity_poly.entity_id
_entity_poly.type
_entity_poly.pdbx_seq_one_letter_code
_entity_poly.pdbx_strand_id
1 'polypeptide(L)'
;MRKLFVVILSLFVLTISAQSNSGKNQSRKYSEEQVELFIREVFQDKADELVFKSSGGRLEMITDFLQNRTSVVYAPEYRGKKFKALFDFKLSNKYNPKLERDLKVSVSSFNPLKYEIPMFPKNKELYRIGNTDYLLIITPITAIN
;
A
#
# COMPACT_ATOMS: atom_id res chain seq x y z
N MET A 1 14.19 -66.60 -24.25
CA MET A 1 13.14 -65.57 -24.22
C MET A 1 13.79 -64.19 -24.34
N ARG A 2 13.55 -63.51 -25.46
CA ARG A 2 14.16 -62.24 -25.87
C ARG A 2 13.42 -61.10 -25.15
N LYS A 3 14.12 -60.27 -24.37
CA LYS A 3 13.58 -58.98 -23.92
C LYS A 3 14.55 -57.87 -24.29
N LEU A 4 14.25 -57.27 -25.45
CA LEU A 4 14.78 -56.02 -25.96
C LEU A 4 14.29 -54.91 -25.01
N PHE A 5 15.19 -54.18 -24.36
CA PHE A 5 14.83 -52.95 -23.65
C PHE A 5 15.24 -51.76 -24.53
N VAL A 6 14.25 -51.18 -25.20
CA VAL A 6 14.36 -49.87 -25.84
C VAL A 6 13.14 -49.07 -25.39
N VAL A 7 13.32 -48.09 -24.51
CA VAL A 7 12.39 -46.97 -24.30
C VAL A 7 13.24 -45.76 -23.90
N ILE A 8 13.73 -45.03 -24.91
CA ILE A 8 13.24 -43.70 -25.35
C ILE A 8 13.44 -42.64 -24.26
N LEU A 9 14.55 -41.91 -24.42
CA LEU A 9 14.90 -40.67 -23.75
C LEU A 9 13.92 -39.56 -24.19
N SER A 10 12.95 -39.25 -23.34
CA SER A 10 12.03 -38.13 -23.52
C SER A 10 12.64 -36.86 -22.92
N LEU A 11 13.21 -36.01 -23.78
CA LEU A 11 13.60 -34.64 -23.45
C LEU A 11 12.35 -33.78 -23.42
N PHE A 12 11.77 -33.60 -22.24
CA PHE A 12 10.66 -32.67 -22.02
C PHE A 12 11.23 -31.25 -21.86
N VAL A 13 11.29 -30.50 -22.95
CA VAL A 13 11.62 -29.07 -22.92
C VAL A 13 10.40 -28.32 -22.38
N LEU A 14 10.45 -27.93 -21.11
CA LEU A 14 9.48 -27.01 -20.51
C LEU A 14 9.75 -25.60 -21.04
N THR A 15 9.05 -25.19 -22.09
CA THR A 15 8.96 -23.77 -22.46
C THR A 15 7.93 -23.10 -21.55
N ILE A 16 8.41 -22.50 -20.45
CA ILE A 16 7.58 -21.60 -19.64
C ILE A 16 7.35 -20.34 -20.48
N SER A 17 6.14 -20.20 -21.01
CA SER A 17 5.71 -18.96 -21.64
C SER A 17 5.28 -17.99 -20.54
N ALA A 18 6.12 -17.01 -20.20
CA ALA A 18 5.73 -15.91 -19.32
C ALA A 18 4.77 -14.97 -20.07
N GLN A 19 3.46 -15.12 -19.87
CA GLN A 19 2.47 -14.17 -20.38
C GLN A 19 2.50 -12.89 -19.54
N SER A 20 3.02 -11.82 -20.13
CA SER A 20 2.95 -10.45 -19.60
C SER A 20 1.54 -9.91 -19.84
N ASN A 21 0.75 -9.80 -18.77
CA ASN A 21 -0.56 -9.14 -18.81
C ASN A 21 -0.37 -7.62 -18.77
N SER A 22 -0.24 -7.01 -19.95
CA SER A 22 -0.43 -5.57 -20.14
C SER A 22 -1.90 -5.30 -20.46
N GLY A 23 -2.70 -5.13 -19.41
CA GLY A 23 -4.10 -4.73 -19.49
C GLY A 23 -4.37 -3.68 -18.42
N LYS A 24 -4.97 -2.56 -18.82
CA LYS A 24 -5.34 -1.42 -17.98
C LYS A 24 -6.22 -1.85 -16.79
N ASN A 25 -5.59 -2.28 -15.71
CA ASN A 25 -6.17 -2.38 -14.39
C ASN A 25 -5.67 -1.19 -13.60
N GLN A 26 -6.55 -0.28 -13.18
CA GLN A 26 -6.21 0.54 -12.02
C GLN A 26 -6.16 -0.43 -10.84
N SER A 27 -4.97 -0.99 -10.59
CA SER A 27 -4.74 -1.93 -9.50
C SER A 27 -5.24 -1.26 -8.22
N ARG A 28 -6.16 -1.90 -7.50
CA ARG A 28 -6.37 -1.58 -6.08
C ARG A 28 -4.98 -1.54 -5.45
N LYS A 29 -4.62 -0.41 -4.84
CA LYS A 29 -3.23 -0.18 -4.41
C LYS A 29 -2.83 -1.09 -3.25
N TYR A 30 -3.74 -1.23 -2.30
CA TYR A 30 -3.59 -2.15 -1.17
C TYR A 30 -4.70 -3.20 -1.20
N SER A 31 -4.34 -4.46 -0.99
CA SER A 31 -5.31 -5.56 -0.81
C SER A 31 -6.08 -5.38 0.50
N GLU A 32 -7.18 -6.12 0.67
CA GLU A 32 -7.93 -6.15 1.93
C GLU A 32 -7.05 -6.62 3.10
N GLU A 33 -6.20 -7.62 2.87
CA GLU A 33 -5.21 -8.10 3.83
C GLU A 33 -4.21 -6.99 4.23
N GLN A 34 -3.72 -6.21 3.26
CA GLN A 34 -2.81 -5.09 3.55
C GLN A 34 -3.52 -3.99 4.35
N VAL A 35 -4.78 -3.69 4.02
CA VAL A 35 -5.60 -2.74 4.79
C VAL A 35 -5.76 -3.22 6.23
N GLU A 36 -6.06 -4.50 6.43
CA GLU A 36 -6.16 -5.09 7.77
C GLU A 36 -4.83 -4.99 8.53
N LEU A 37 -3.71 -5.36 7.90
CA LEU A 37 -2.37 -5.27 8.50
C LEU A 37 -2.04 -3.83 8.91
N PHE A 38 -2.34 -2.85 8.05
CA PHE A 38 -2.10 -1.44 8.33
C PHE A 38 -2.94 -0.90 9.49
N ILE A 39 -4.20 -1.33 9.57
CA ILE A 39 -5.08 -1.01 10.70
C ILE A 39 -4.53 -1.64 11.98
N ARG A 40 -4.17 -2.93 11.96
CA ARG A 40 -3.64 -3.62 13.14
C ARG A 40 -2.29 -3.04 13.60
N GLU A 41 -1.43 -2.61 12.67
CA GLU A 41 -0.18 -1.94 13.01
C GLU A 41 -0.42 -0.69 13.87
N VAL A 42 -1.38 0.16 13.48
CA VAL A 42 -1.64 1.45 14.15
C VAL A 42 -2.54 1.30 15.38
N PHE A 43 -3.59 0.46 15.30
CA PHE A 43 -4.62 0.36 16.32
C PHE A 43 -4.41 -0.81 17.31
N GLN A 44 -3.54 -1.79 17.00
CA GLN A 44 -3.20 -2.93 17.86
C GLN A 44 -4.44 -3.63 18.44
N ASP A 45 -4.50 -3.82 19.76
CA ASP A 45 -5.61 -4.45 20.50
C ASP A 45 -6.94 -3.69 20.34
N LYS A 46 -6.89 -2.41 19.94
CA LYS A 46 -8.06 -1.58 19.66
C LYS A 46 -8.55 -1.65 18.22
N ALA A 47 -7.88 -2.37 17.33
CA ALA A 47 -8.28 -2.47 15.92
C ALA A 47 -9.71 -3.01 15.76
N ASP A 48 -10.03 -4.09 16.47
CA ASP A 48 -11.36 -4.70 16.45
C ASP A 48 -12.44 -3.74 16.95
N GLU A 49 -12.27 -3.21 18.16
CA GLU A 49 -13.22 -2.34 18.83
C GLU A 49 -13.45 -1.04 18.05
N LEU A 50 -12.38 -0.39 17.63
CA LEU A 50 -12.44 0.96 17.07
C LEU A 50 -12.64 0.95 15.57
N VAL A 51 -12.20 -0.08 14.85
CA VAL A 51 -12.22 -0.07 13.37
C VAL A 51 -13.13 -1.16 12.83
N PHE A 52 -12.80 -2.44 13.06
CA PHE A 52 -13.47 -3.55 12.36
C PHE A 52 -14.93 -3.77 12.78
N LYS A 53 -15.23 -3.61 14.08
CA LYS A 53 -16.58 -3.81 14.64
C LYS A 53 -17.28 -2.49 14.98
N SER A 54 -16.69 -1.37 14.56
CA SER A 54 -17.24 -0.04 14.82
C SER A 54 -18.51 0.16 13.99
N SER A 55 -19.59 0.61 14.64
CA SER A 55 -20.85 0.95 13.98
C SER A 55 -20.80 2.24 13.15
N GLY A 56 -19.69 2.99 13.21
CA GLY A 56 -19.57 4.33 12.61
C GLY A 56 -18.94 4.40 11.22
N GLY A 57 -18.90 3.29 10.47
CA GLY A 57 -18.32 3.27 9.11
C GLY A 57 -16.81 3.53 9.05
N ARG A 58 -16.09 3.40 10.18
CA ARG A 58 -14.65 3.71 10.24
C ARG A 58 -13.82 2.81 9.31
N LEU A 59 -14.19 1.53 9.21
CA LEU A 59 -13.52 0.60 8.30
C LEU A 59 -13.66 1.06 6.85
N GLU A 60 -14.87 1.35 6.38
CA GLU A 60 -15.15 1.81 5.02
C GLU A 60 -14.35 3.08 4.69
N MET A 61 -14.32 4.00 5.65
CA MET A 61 -13.60 5.26 5.57
C MET A 61 -12.08 5.09 5.41
N ILE A 62 -11.48 4.20 6.21
CA ILE A 62 -10.06 3.86 6.15
C ILE A 62 -9.74 3.10 4.86
N THR A 63 -10.59 2.15 4.49
CA THR A 63 -10.46 1.35 3.27
C THR A 63 -10.47 2.26 2.04
N ASP A 64 -11.41 3.19 1.93
CA ASP A 64 -11.46 4.16 0.84
C ASP A 64 -10.20 5.05 0.81
N PHE A 65 -9.77 5.54 1.97
CA PHE A 65 -8.55 6.33 2.09
C PHE A 65 -7.32 5.55 1.55
N LEU A 66 -7.15 4.31 1.98
CA LEU A 66 -6.01 3.48 1.59
C LEU A 66 -6.09 3.04 0.13
N GLN A 67 -7.22 2.48 -0.31
CA GLN A 67 -7.32 1.84 -1.60
C GLN A 67 -7.52 2.82 -2.76
N ASN A 68 -8.25 3.92 -2.52
CA ASN A 68 -8.69 4.80 -3.60
C ASN A 68 -7.98 6.16 -3.58
N ARG A 69 -7.69 6.70 -2.39
CA ARG A 69 -7.27 8.12 -2.27
C ARG A 69 -5.79 8.33 -1.97
N THR A 70 -5.08 7.33 -1.45
CA THR A 70 -3.64 7.42 -1.20
C THR A 70 -2.81 6.78 -2.30
N SER A 71 -1.64 7.33 -2.59
CA SER A 71 -0.66 6.75 -3.51
C SER A 71 0.74 7.01 -3.00
N VAL A 72 1.58 5.99 -2.98
CA VAL A 72 3.03 6.21 -2.90
C VAL A 72 3.59 6.06 -4.31
N VAL A 73 4.34 7.05 -4.78
CA VAL A 73 4.95 7.03 -6.12
C VAL A 73 6.43 7.38 -6.03
N TYR A 74 7.24 6.69 -6.82
CA TYR A 74 8.62 7.09 -7.06
C TYR A 74 8.64 8.20 -8.12
N ALA A 75 9.14 9.38 -7.78
CA ALA A 75 9.08 10.55 -8.65
C ALA A 75 10.40 11.37 -8.62
N PRO A 76 11.52 10.78 -9.09
CA PRO A 76 12.85 11.41 -9.07
C PRO A 76 12.94 12.66 -9.92
N GLU A 77 12.04 12.87 -10.89
CA GLU A 77 11.92 14.09 -11.68
C GLU A 77 11.60 15.33 -10.82
N TYR A 78 11.10 15.12 -9.59
CA TYR A 78 10.86 16.19 -8.63
C TYR A 78 11.98 16.33 -7.59
N ARG A 79 13.14 15.70 -7.77
CA ARG A 79 14.30 15.88 -6.89
C ARG A 79 14.65 17.36 -6.76
N GLY A 80 14.91 17.82 -5.53
CA GLY A 80 15.19 19.23 -5.22
C GLY A 80 13.96 20.15 -5.17
N LYS A 81 12.78 19.71 -5.67
CA LYS A 81 11.54 20.48 -5.49
C LYS A 81 11.02 20.34 -4.05
N LYS A 82 10.59 21.47 -3.48
CA LYS A 82 10.03 21.54 -2.14
C LYS A 82 8.59 21.02 -2.12
N PHE A 83 8.33 20.04 -1.27
CA PHE A 83 7.00 19.58 -0.86
C PHE A 83 6.93 19.60 0.65
N LYS A 84 5.71 19.53 1.22
CA LYS A 84 5.54 19.31 2.66
C LYS A 84 6.23 17.98 3.03
N ALA A 85 7.03 17.95 4.09
CA ALA A 85 7.66 16.70 4.51
C ALA A 85 6.66 15.87 5.31
N LEU A 86 6.53 14.58 4.96
CA LEU A 86 5.65 13.66 5.69
C LEU A 86 6.12 13.45 7.13
N PHE A 87 7.44 13.52 7.35
CA PHE A 87 8.02 13.28 8.67
C PHE A 87 7.85 14.47 9.64
N ASP A 88 7.39 15.62 9.15
CA ASP A 88 6.97 16.74 10.01
C ASP A 88 5.67 16.42 10.77
N PHE A 89 4.87 15.46 10.27
CA PHE A 89 3.71 14.95 10.98
C PHE A 89 4.14 14.00 12.10
N LYS A 90 3.41 14.09 13.23
CA LYS A 90 3.52 13.14 14.33
C LYS A 90 3.03 11.76 13.89
N LEU A 91 3.46 10.73 14.63
CA LEU A 91 2.94 9.39 14.45
C LEU A 91 1.60 9.24 15.17
N SER A 92 0.66 8.52 14.56
CA SER A 92 -0.64 8.13 15.12
C SER A 92 -0.48 7.02 16.19
N ASN A 93 0.36 7.23 17.18
CA ASN A 93 0.85 6.20 18.11
C ASN A 93 -0.01 6.02 19.37
N LYS A 94 -1.22 6.60 19.41
CA LYS A 94 -2.12 6.55 20.58
C LYS A 94 -2.40 5.11 21.07
N TYR A 95 -2.58 4.18 20.14
CA TYR A 95 -2.89 2.77 20.45
C TYR A 95 -1.69 1.83 20.21
N ASN A 96 -0.64 2.33 19.56
CA ASN A 96 0.63 1.63 19.42
C ASN A 96 1.79 2.55 19.83
N PRO A 97 2.20 2.57 21.11
CA PRO A 97 3.30 3.41 21.57
C PRO A 97 4.66 3.07 20.95
N LYS A 98 4.80 1.86 20.39
CA LYS A 98 6.01 1.37 19.71
C LYS A 98 5.97 1.60 18.20
N LEU A 99 5.02 2.39 17.70
CA LEU A 99 4.92 2.72 16.28
C LEU A 99 6.15 3.54 15.86
N GLU A 100 6.82 3.10 14.79
CA GLU A 100 8.05 3.71 14.28
C GLU A 100 7.91 4.08 12.80
N ARG A 101 8.70 5.06 12.32
CA ARG A 101 8.73 5.40 10.89
C ARG A 101 9.46 4.33 10.09
N ASP A 102 9.06 4.12 8.85
CA ASP A 102 9.74 3.16 7.98
C ASP A 102 11.13 3.69 7.59
N LEU A 103 12.18 2.93 7.93
CA LEU A 103 13.56 3.27 7.57
C LEU A 103 13.81 3.15 6.06
N LYS A 104 13.03 2.30 5.38
CA LYS A 104 13.08 2.09 3.94
C LYS A 104 11.68 2.20 3.37
N VAL A 105 11.52 3.04 2.35
CA VAL A 105 10.22 3.22 1.68
C VAL A 105 10.02 2.08 0.69
N SER A 106 8.93 1.34 0.87
CA SER A 106 8.46 0.34 -0.07
C SER A 106 7.05 0.73 -0.50
N VAL A 107 6.86 0.98 -1.79
CA VAL A 107 5.58 1.46 -2.34
C VAL A 107 4.42 0.52 -1.97
N SER A 108 4.66 -0.79 -1.98
CA SER A 108 3.64 -1.80 -1.71
C SER A 108 3.33 -1.98 -0.23
N SER A 109 4.20 -1.56 0.69
CA SER A 109 4.02 -1.84 2.13
C SER A 109 4.06 -0.60 3.01
N PHE A 110 4.25 0.59 2.44
CA PHE A 110 4.21 1.84 3.19
C PHE A 110 2.80 2.05 3.73
N ASN A 111 2.65 2.27 5.04
CA ASN A 111 1.37 2.47 5.70
C ASN A 111 1.12 3.96 5.98
N PRO A 112 0.22 4.63 5.22
CA PRO A 112 -0.08 6.04 5.43
C PRO A 112 -0.75 6.35 6.77
N LEU A 113 -1.44 5.39 7.41
CA LEU A 113 -2.16 5.61 8.68
C LEU A 113 -1.22 5.91 9.85
N LYS A 114 0.07 5.60 9.70
CA LYS A 114 1.08 5.83 10.73
C LYS A 114 1.25 7.30 11.08
N TYR A 115 0.85 8.21 10.20
CA TYR A 115 1.08 9.66 10.34
C TYR A 115 -0.23 10.38 10.62
N GLU A 116 -0.18 11.46 11.42
CA GLU A 116 -1.33 12.34 11.70
C GLU A 116 -1.63 13.28 10.51
N ILE A 117 -1.76 12.71 9.31
CA ILE A 117 -2.06 13.44 8.07
C ILE A 117 -3.58 13.64 7.90
N PRO A 118 -4.02 14.72 7.22
CA PRO A 118 -5.44 14.91 6.92
C PRO A 118 -5.97 13.78 6.03
N MET A 119 -6.88 12.97 6.58
CA MET A 119 -7.53 11.90 5.82
C MET A 119 -8.55 12.43 4.80
N PHE A 120 -9.00 13.68 4.95
CA PHE A 120 -9.98 14.34 4.09
C PHE A 120 -9.51 15.74 3.68
N PRO A 121 -8.45 15.83 2.88
CA PRO A 121 -7.97 17.13 2.44
C PRO A 121 -9.00 17.75 1.47
N LYS A 122 -9.10 19.08 1.46
CA LYS A 122 -9.95 19.81 0.51
C LYS A 122 -9.43 19.73 -0.93
N ASN A 123 -8.10 19.68 -1.08
CA ASN A 123 -7.40 19.63 -2.34
C ASN A 123 -6.50 18.40 -2.39
N LYS A 124 -5.94 18.11 -3.58
CA LYS A 124 -4.89 17.11 -3.71
C LYS A 124 -3.65 17.57 -2.93
N GLU A 125 -3.16 16.72 -2.03
CA GLU A 125 -1.99 16.98 -1.20
C GLU A 125 -0.84 16.05 -1.59
N LEU A 126 0.39 16.57 -1.57
CA LEU A 126 1.61 15.84 -1.89
C LEU A 126 2.63 16.02 -0.76
N TYR A 127 3.10 14.91 -0.23
CA TYR A 127 4.07 14.88 0.86
C TYR A 127 5.33 14.13 0.44
N ARG A 128 6.49 14.72 0.67
CA ARG A 128 7.79 14.07 0.49
C ARG A 128 8.03 13.08 1.63
N ILE A 129 8.36 11.83 1.30
CA ILE A 129 8.64 10.81 2.32
C ILE A 129 10.14 10.87 2.68
N GLY A 130 10.45 11.44 3.83
CA GLY A 130 11.82 11.61 4.32
C GLY A 130 12.73 12.30 3.30
N ASN A 131 13.96 11.83 3.18
CA ASN A 131 14.94 12.32 2.20
C ASN A 131 14.94 11.50 0.89
N THR A 132 13.83 10.85 0.55
CA THR A 132 13.73 9.97 -0.63
C THR A 132 13.13 10.70 -1.83
N ASP A 133 13.09 10.05 -3.00
CA ASP A 133 12.34 10.54 -4.15
C ASP A 133 10.90 10.02 -4.20
N TYR A 134 10.39 9.46 -3.10
CA TYR A 134 9.01 9.04 -2.99
C TYR A 134 8.10 10.16 -2.51
N LEU A 135 6.92 10.24 -3.12
CA LEU A 135 5.84 11.13 -2.72
C LEU A 135 4.62 10.31 -2.26
N LEU A 136 4.06 10.68 -1.12
CA LEU A 136 2.70 10.31 -0.73
C LEU A 136 1.73 11.33 -1.34
N ILE A 137 0.80 10.85 -2.13
CA ILE A 137 -0.27 11.64 -2.75
C ILE A 137 -1.58 11.28 -2.06
N ILE A 138 -2.36 12.30 -1.67
CA ILE A 138 -3.71 12.13 -1.13
C ILE A 138 -4.67 12.93 -1.99
N THR A 139 -5.71 12.29 -2.52
CA THR A 139 -6.78 12.97 -3.25
C THR A 139 -7.98 13.25 -2.33
N PRO A 140 -8.72 14.35 -2.57
CA PRO A 140 -9.97 14.61 -1.86
C PRO A 140 -11.00 13.50 -2.13
N ILE A 141 -12.06 13.43 -1.32
CA ILE A 141 -13.24 12.65 -1.69
C ILE A 141 -13.81 13.28 -2.95
N THR A 142 -13.91 12.51 -4.03
CA THR A 142 -14.67 12.92 -5.20
C THR A 142 -16.15 12.84 -4.84
N ALA A 143 -16.88 13.94 -4.89
CA ALA A 143 -18.34 13.86 -4.85
C ALA A 143 -18.78 12.97 -6.02
N ILE A 144 -19.50 11.90 -5.72
CA ILE A 144 -20.17 11.11 -6.75
C ILE A 144 -21.31 12.01 -7.24
N ASN A 145 -21.11 12.65 -8.39
CA ASN A 145 -22.19 13.33 -9.10
C ASN A 145 -23.10 12.32 -9.77
#